data_AF-A0A0G2FYC7-F1
#
_entry.id   AF-A0A0G2FYC7-F1
#
_cell.length_a   1.000
_cell.length_b   1.000
_cell.length_c   1.000
_cell.angle_alpha   90.00
_cell.angle_beta   90.00
_cell.angle_gamma   90.00
#
_symmetry.space_group_name_H-M   'P 1'
#
loop_
_entity.id
_entity.type
_entity.pdbx_description
1 polymer ?
#
loop_
_entity_poly.entity_id
_entity_poly.type
_entity_poly.pdbx_seq_one_letter_code
_entity_poly.pdbx_strand_id
1 'polypeptide(L)'
;MWVLPLVGYLGLILGFGFLTLAIASGLYYLSELVEEHTVLAKKLLTRMIYAVMVLQLLLWLVDSFPLSLSILSMASHLVYAQNLRRFPIVKLTDPLFILSCILVLINHYLWFRHFSTPPPRSNYYPYNTSRDYSIPTFTEIASYFGLCVWLVPFALFVSLSAGENVLPSMGSDTPTPDAEPISADGNDHLLPLPTLHEFLTLHREIVKIESISGNEYKVGWWLVSYLKENGFNVETQNVGVGENGNTRFNVLAWPGDSKFTKLLVSSHIDTVPPYLPYSFDTKDDKIYGRGSVDAKGSLAAQVTAVISLLANDSAPLDPNDVSLLFVVGEETSGDGMRTFSDSSLNPLNYSAVLFGEPTENKLVSGHKGSMGFRVHVTGKAAHSGYPWLGVSANNILVKILSRLIDLEAGRVEGAELPWSEKYGNTTLNIGTVFGGAAGNVVAEKANSTVAVRLAGGSPFEVQREVEKALAPVIEDVEKAGGKVEFEYRNAGYGPVDMDCDVKGFDCITVNYGTDVPWLKGDHKRYLYGPGSIFVAHSAHEAIAVRDLEQAVLDYQKLILEALKE
;
A
#
# COMPACT_ATOMS: atom_id res chain seq x y z
N MET A 1 34.55 51.87 -21.93
CA MET A 1 34.64 50.40 -21.80
C MET A 1 33.22 49.84 -21.83
N TRP A 2 32.80 49.18 -22.92
CA TRP A 2 31.41 48.74 -23.10
C TRP A 2 31.12 47.35 -22.54
N VAL A 3 32.16 46.52 -22.39
CA VAL A 3 32.02 45.11 -21.99
C VAL A 3 31.76 44.96 -20.48
N LEU A 4 32.46 45.72 -19.64
CA LEU A 4 32.34 45.60 -18.17
C LEU A 4 30.93 45.93 -17.64
N PRO A 5 30.24 46.99 -18.13
CA PRO A 5 28.83 47.23 -17.76
C PRO A 5 27.89 46.11 -18.23
N LEU A 6 28.09 45.58 -19.45
CA LEU A 6 27.31 44.46 -20.00
C LEU A 6 27.46 43.19 -19.16
N VAL A 7 28.69 42.86 -18.74
CA VAL A 7 28.96 41.77 -17.79
C VAL A 7 28.30 42.03 -16.44
N GLY A 8 28.28 43.28 -15.97
CA GLY A 8 27.58 43.67 -14.75
C GLY A 8 26.06 43.44 -14.83
N TYR A 9 25.42 43.84 -15.93
CA TYR A 9 23.98 43.60 -16.14
C TYR A 9 23.67 42.10 -16.26
N LEU A 10 24.48 41.34 -17.00
CA LEU A 10 24.33 39.89 -17.12
C LEU A 10 24.50 39.21 -15.74
N GLY A 11 25.51 39.61 -14.98
CA GLY A 11 25.77 39.10 -13.64
C GLY A 11 24.63 39.40 -12.66
N LEU A 12 23.99 40.57 -12.78
CA LEU A 12 22.83 40.93 -11.96
C LEU A 12 21.59 40.08 -12.31
N ILE A 13 21.33 39.86 -13.60
CA ILE A 13 20.23 38.99 -14.06
C ILE A 13 20.46 37.54 -13.61
N LEU A 14 21.66 37.01 -13.83
CA LEU A 14 22.02 35.64 -13.43
C LEU A 14 22.00 35.48 -11.90
N GLY A 15 22.53 36.46 -11.17
CA GLY A 15 22.52 36.46 -9.70
C GLY A 15 21.10 36.50 -9.14
N PHE A 16 20.21 37.32 -9.71
CA PHE A 16 18.80 37.35 -9.35
C PHE A 16 18.10 36.02 -9.67
N GLY A 17 18.39 35.43 -10.84
CA GLY A 17 17.87 34.11 -11.23
C GLY A 17 18.30 33.01 -10.26
N PHE A 18 19.58 32.97 -9.91
CA PHE A 18 20.13 31.98 -8.98
C PHE A 18 19.58 32.13 -7.55
N LEU A 19 19.46 33.36 -7.05
CA LEU A 19 18.86 33.63 -5.74
C LEU A 19 17.39 33.21 -5.69
N THR A 20 16.63 33.51 -6.74
CA THR A 20 15.22 33.13 -6.84
C THR A 20 15.08 31.61 -6.87
N LEU A 21 15.91 30.92 -7.66
CA LEU A 21 15.91 29.46 -7.73
C LEU A 21 16.31 28.82 -6.40
N ALA A 22 17.31 29.36 -5.71
CA ALA A 22 17.76 28.86 -4.40
C ALA A 22 16.64 28.97 -3.34
N ILE A 23 15.91 30.09 -3.32
CA ILE A 23 14.76 30.26 -2.41
C ILE A 23 13.63 29.28 -2.79
N ALA A 24 13.32 29.14 -4.08
CA ALA A 24 12.28 28.21 -4.55
C ALA A 24 12.61 26.76 -4.20
N SER A 25 13.85 26.32 -4.44
CA SER A 25 14.32 24.97 -4.06
C SER A 25 14.31 24.75 -2.55
N GLY A 26 14.69 25.76 -1.76
CA GLY A 26 14.62 25.68 -0.30
C GLY A 26 13.20 25.53 0.23
N LEU A 27 12.24 26.26 -0.35
CA LEU A 27 10.82 26.15 0.01
C LEU A 27 10.21 24.82 -0.42
N TYR A 28 10.57 24.33 -1.61
CA TYR A 28 10.15 23.01 -2.09
C TYR A 28 10.64 21.88 -1.18
N TYR A 29 11.93 21.89 -0.82
CA TYR A 29 12.50 20.91 0.12
C TYR A 29 11.83 20.98 1.49
N LEU A 30 11.51 22.20 1.96
CA LEU A 30 10.78 22.37 3.22
C LEU A 30 9.36 21.77 3.14
N SER A 31 8.67 21.91 2.00
CA SER A 31 7.34 21.29 1.83
C SER A 31 7.41 19.76 1.79
N GLU A 32 8.40 19.16 1.10
CA GLU A 32 8.61 17.70 1.13
C GLU A 32 8.90 17.20 2.54
N LEU A 33 9.76 17.90 3.29
CA LEU A 33 10.09 17.51 4.66
C LEU A 33 8.88 17.61 5.62
N VAL A 34 7.97 18.55 5.36
CA VAL A 34 6.71 18.66 6.10
C VAL A 34 5.76 17.50 5.76
N GLU A 35 5.74 17.06 4.50
CA GLU A 35 4.95 15.91 4.03
C GLU A 35 5.48 14.58 4.58
N GLU A 36 6.79 14.39 4.59
CA GLU A 36 7.43 13.19 5.10
C GLU A 36 7.31 13.08 6.63
N HIS A 37 7.27 14.22 7.33
CA HIS A 37 7.28 14.28 8.80
C HIS A 37 6.13 15.10 9.38
N THR A 38 4.91 14.88 8.89
CA THR A 38 3.68 15.64 9.28
C THR A 38 3.46 15.73 10.80
N VAL A 39 3.71 14.67 11.55
CA VAL A 39 3.56 14.66 13.02
C VAL A 39 4.57 15.59 13.71
N LEU A 40 5.82 15.57 13.24
CA LEU A 40 6.88 16.44 13.75
C LEU A 40 6.60 17.90 13.35
N ALA A 41 6.22 18.14 12.10
CA ALA A 41 5.85 19.46 11.58
C ALA A 41 4.69 20.07 12.39
N LYS A 42 3.62 19.30 12.64
CA LYS A 42 2.49 19.74 13.48
C LYS A 42 2.93 20.09 14.90
N LYS A 43 3.77 19.27 15.53
CA LYS A 43 4.32 19.54 16.89
C LYS A 43 5.16 20.81 16.91
N LEU A 44 6.01 21.01 15.89
CA LEU A 44 6.88 22.16 15.76
C LEU A 44 6.07 23.45 15.54
N LEU A 45 5.12 23.44 14.60
CA LEU A 45 4.18 24.54 14.36
C LEU A 45 3.38 24.90 15.62
N THR A 46 2.86 23.90 16.33
CA THR A 46 2.13 24.10 17.58
C THR A 46 3.01 24.80 18.63
N ARG A 47 4.26 24.34 18.79
CA ARG A 47 5.22 24.98 19.72
C ARG A 47 5.57 26.40 19.30
N MET A 48 5.76 26.65 18.00
CA MET A 48 6.03 27.99 17.46
C MET A 48 4.88 28.95 17.75
N ILE A 49 3.62 28.53 17.56
CA ILE A 49 2.45 29.35 17.87
C ILE A 49 2.45 29.76 19.34
N TYR A 50 2.63 28.80 20.25
CA TYR A 50 2.66 29.11 21.68
C TYR A 50 3.86 30.01 22.05
N ALA A 51 5.03 29.80 21.44
CA ALA A 51 6.19 30.64 21.66
C ALA A 51 5.95 32.10 21.22
N VAL A 52 5.33 32.31 20.05
CA VAL A 52 4.98 33.66 19.58
C VAL A 52 3.92 34.30 20.47
N MET A 53 2.91 33.54 20.93
CA MET A 53 1.91 34.06 21.86
C MET A 53 2.52 34.48 23.21
N VAL A 54 3.45 33.70 23.76
CA VAL A 54 4.19 34.05 24.98
C VAL A 54 5.05 35.29 24.74
N LEU A 55 5.73 35.38 23.61
CA LEU A 55 6.53 36.55 23.26
C LEU A 55 5.66 37.82 23.14
N GLN A 56 4.49 37.72 22.50
CA GLN A 56 3.54 38.84 22.40
C GLN A 56 3.05 39.30 23.79
N LEU A 57 2.80 38.34 24.69
CA LEU A 57 2.41 38.64 26.07
C LEU A 57 3.54 39.36 26.82
N LEU A 58 4.79 38.92 26.64
CA LEU A 58 5.97 39.55 27.24
C LEU A 58 6.17 40.98 26.71
N LEU A 59 6.09 41.19 25.40
CA LEU A 59 6.19 42.52 24.79
C LEU A 59 5.09 43.48 25.28
N TRP A 60 3.90 42.95 25.56
CA TRP A 60 2.84 43.73 26.20
C TRP A 60 3.18 44.10 27.65
N LEU A 61 3.63 43.13 28.46
CA LEU A 61 3.88 43.32 29.89
C LEU A 61 5.14 44.15 30.20
N VAL A 62 6.20 43.98 29.40
CA VAL A 62 7.52 44.56 29.66
C VAL A 62 7.73 45.82 28.83
N ASP A 63 7.49 45.73 27.52
CA ASP A 63 7.76 46.82 26.57
C ASP A 63 6.55 47.73 26.31
N SER A 64 5.46 47.54 27.07
CA SER A 64 4.25 48.37 27.04
C SER A 64 3.59 48.46 25.65
N PHE A 65 3.66 47.38 24.87
CA PHE A 65 3.01 47.32 23.55
C PHE A 65 1.48 47.56 23.66
N PRO A 66 0.83 48.12 22.64
CA PRO A 66 -0.60 48.43 22.69
C PRO A 66 -1.44 47.17 22.90
N LEU A 67 -2.22 47.14 23.99
CA LEU A 67 -3.03 46.00 24.40
C LEU A 67 -3.99 45.51 23.29
N SER A 68 -4.63 46.43 22.57
CA SER A 68 -5.59 46.08 21.51
C SER A 68 -4.94 45.33 20.35
N LEU A 69 -3.74 45.72 19.92
CA LEU A 69 -3.01 45.03 18.85
C LEU A 69 -2.42 43.71 19.34
N SER A 70 -1.96 43.64 20.58
CA SER A 70 -1.47 42.40 21.19
C SER A 70 -2.57 41.36 21.34
N ILE A 71 -3.78 41.75 21.77
CA ILE A 71 -4.94 40.85 21.83
C ILE A 71 -5.30 40.33 20.44
N LEU A 72 -5.34 41.22 19.42
CA LEU A 72 -5.63 40.80 18.04
C LEU A 72 -4.59 39.80 17.51
N SER A 73 -3.30 40.05 17.77
CA SER A 73 -2.21 39.17 17.39
C SER A 73 -2.35 37.79 18.06
N MET A 74 -2.62 37.76 19.37
CA MET A 74 -2.85 36.52 20.12
C MET A 74 -4.09 35.76 19.62
N ALA A 75 -5.21 36.46 19.37
CA ALA A 75 -6.42 35.86 18.83
C ALA A 75 -6.18 35.26 17.44
N SER A 76 -5.37 35.92 16.60
CA SER A 76 -5.03 35.43 15.27
C SER A 76 -4.20 34.16 15.34
N HIS A 77 -3.24 34.09 16.26
CA HIS A 77 -2.46 32.87 16.53
C HIS A 77 -3.30 31.72 17.07
N LEU A 78 -4.37 31.99 17.83
CA LEU A 78 -5.36 30.97 18.21
C LEU A 78 -6.13 30.44 17.01
N VAL A 79 -6.52 31.30 16.06
CA VAL A 79 -7.15 30.86 14.80
C VAL A 79 -6.18 30.01 13.98
N TYR A 80 -4.90 30.41 13.90
CA TYR A 80 -3.86 29.58 13.24
C TYR A 80 -3.70 28.21 13.91
N ALA A 81 -3.78 28.13 15.24
CA ALA A 81 -3.76 26.87 15.96
C ALA A 81 -4.98 25.99 15.66
N GLN A 82 -6.14 26.59 15.38
CA GLN A 82 -7.34 25.83 14.99
C GLN A 82 -7.18 25.17 13.61
N ASN A 83 -6.49 25.81 12.66
CA ASN A 83 -6.15 25.16 11.38
C ASN A 83 -5.29 23.92 11.58
N LEU A 84 -4.48 23.85 12.65
CA LEU A 84 -3.66 22.67 12.95
C LEU A 84 -4.48 21.43 13.36
N ARG A 85 -5.80 21.56 13.63
CA ARG A 85 -6.67 20.42 13.92
C ARG A 85 -6.74 19.45 12.74
N ARG A 86 -6.82 19.98 11.51
CA ARG A 86 -6.93 19.21 10.25
C ARG A 86 -5.60 19.04 9.49
N PHE A 87 -4.51 19.59 10.01
CA PHE A 87 -3.15 19.48 9.45
C PHE A 87 -2.78 18.03 9.07
N PRO A 88 -2.15 17.79 7.90
CA PRO A 88 -1.64 18.78 6.93
C PRO A 88 -2.67 19.27 5.90
N ILE A 89 -3.86 18.64 5.81
CA ILE A 89 -4.84 18.94 4.77
C ILE A 89 -5.72 20.12 5.18
N VAL A 90 -5.62 21.23 4.45
CA VAL A 90 -6.54 22.38 4.60
C VAL A 90 -7.19 22.65 3.25
N LYS A 91 -8.52 22.56 3.20
CA LYS A 91 -9.29 22.94 2.02
C LYS A 91 -9.24 24.46 1.87
N LEU A 92 -8.94 24.95 0.66
CA LEU A 92 -8.93 26.40 0.38
C LEU A 92 -10.29 27.08 0.64
N THR A 93 -11.37 26.30 0.64
CA THR A 93 -12.75 26.73 0.93
C THR A 93 -13.12 26.68 2.42
N ASP A 94 -12.24 26.21 3.31
CA ASP A 94 -12.52 26.16 4.75
C ASP A 94 -12.63 27.59 5.32
N PRO A 95 -13.74 27.95 5.99
CA PRO A 95 -13.92 29.28 6.56
C PRO A 95 -12.82 29.67 7.55
N LEU A 96 -12.24 28.71 8.29
CA LEU A 96 -11.13 28.98 9.21
C LEU A 96 -9.84 29.36 8.48
N PHE A 97 -9.62 28.75 7.32
CA PHE A 97 -8.48 29.05 6.46
C PHE A 97 -8.61 30.45 5.84
N ILE A 98 -9.77 30.76 5.28
CA ILE A 98 -10.06 32.09 4.71
C ILE A 98 -9.92 33.17 5.79
N LEU A 99 -10.48 32.93 6.98
CA LEU A 99 -10.32 33.82 8.13
C LEU A 99 -8.84 34.03 8.48
N SER A 100 -8.02 32.99 8.42
CA SER A 100 -6.59 33.08 8.69
C SER A 100 -5.87 33.96 7.69
N CYS A 101 -6.15 33.80 6.39
CA CYS A 101 -5.61 34.67 5.34
C CYS A 101 -5.94 36.15 5.59
N ILE A 102 -7.20 36.44 5.94
CA ILE A 102 -7.66 37.80 6.27
C ILE A 102 -6.91 38.34 7.49
N LEU A 103 -6.77 37.54 8.55
CA LEU A 103 -6.09 37.96 9.80
C LEU A 103 -4.60 38.22 9.60
N VAL A 104 -3.91 37.53 8.69
CA VAL A 104 -2.51 37.83 8.35
C VAL A 104 -2.39 39.25 7.79
N LEU A 105 -3.27 39.60 6.84
CA LEU A 105 -3.27 40.92 6.20
C LEU A 105 -3.63 42.03 7.20
N ILE A 106 -4.63 41.80 8.04
CA ILE A 106 -5.05 42.77 9.07
C ILE A 106 -3.93 42.99 10.09
N ASN A 107 -3.32 41.92 10.64
CA ASN A 107 -2.22 42.07 11.59
C ASN A 107 -1.04 42.81 10.96
N HIS A 108 -0.64 42.43 9.75
CA HIS A 108 0.44 43.08 9.04
C HIS A 108 0.17 44.58 8.89
N TYR A 109 -1.00 44.97 8.40
CA TYR A 109 -1.36 46.36 8.18
C TYR A 109 -1.39 47.18 9.48
N LEU A 110 -2.00 46.65 10.54
CA LEU A 110 -2.15 47.39 11.80
C LEU A 110 -0.82 47.57 12.54
N TRP A 111 0.03 46.54 12.59
CA TRP A 111 1.38 46.68 13.14
C TRP A 111 2.23 47.60 12.27
N PHE A 112 2.07 47.58 10.95
CA PHE A 112 2.81 48.46 10.06
C PHE A 112 2.45 49.91 10.30
N ARG A 113 1.15 50.20 10.45
CA ARG A 113 0.65 51.52 10.82
C ARG A 113 1.19 51.97 12.18
N HIS A 114 1.22 51.08 13.18
CA HIS A 114 1.75 51.40 14.51
C HIS A 114 3.22 51.82 14.48
N PHE A 115 4.08 51.05 13.79
CA PHE A 115 5.50 51.40 13.68
C PHE A 115 5.78 52.55 12.70
N SER A 116 4.86 52.84 11.78
CA SER A 116 4.98 53.96 10.83
C SER A 116 4.43 55.28 11.38
N THR A 117 3.65 55.25 12.47
CA THR A 117 3.19 56.50 13.10
C THR A 117 4.36 57.19 13.79
N PRO A 118 4.69 58.44 13.41
CA PRO A 118 5.79 59.15 14.03
C PRO A 118 5.51 59.35 15.52
N PRO A 119 6.52 59.19 16.40
CA PRO A 119 6.34 59.48 17.82
C PRO A 119 5.92 60.95 17.99
N PRO A 120 5.13 61.27 19.03
CA PRO A 120 4.74 62.64 19.31
C PRO A 120 6.00 63.53 19.39
N ARG A 121 6.02 64.63 18.63
CA ARG A 121 7.16 65.55 18.55
C ARG A 121 7.59 65.98 19.96
N SER A 122 8.74 65.49 20.41
CA SER A 122 9.47 66.07 21.52
C SER A 122 10.09 67.39 21.04
N ASN A 123 9.61 68.51 21.58
CA ASN A 123 10.26 69.81 21.41
C ASN A 123 11.47 69.89 22.36
N TYR A 124 12.65 69.40 21.96
CA TYR A 124 13.96 69.92 22.40
C TYR A 124 15.13 69.27 21.61
N TYR A 125 15.95 70.08 20.94
CA TYR A 125 17.29 69.75 20.36
C TYR A 125 18.39 70.07 21.42
N PRO A 126 19.72 69.77 21.26
CA PRO A 126 20.49 69.34 20.07
C PRO A 126 21.57 68.25 20.30
N TYR A 127 22.18 67.79 19.20
CA TYR A 127 23.52 67.16 19.12
C TYR A 127 23.96 66.29 20.31
N ASN A 128 23.41 65.09 20.41
CA ASN A 128 24.12 63.99 21.04
C ASN A 128 23.84 62.71 20.26
N THR A 129 24.90 61.99 19.89
CA THR A 129 24.87 60.66 19.26
C THR A 129 24.40 59.59 20.25
N SER A 130 23.35 59.88 21.01
CA SER A 130 22.74 58.98 21.97
C SER A 130 21.46 58.45 21.32
N ARG A 131 21.48 57.17 20.95
CA ARG A 131 20.32 56.48 20.41
C ARG A 131 19.14 56.66 21.36
N ASP A 132 18.03 57.18 20.85
CA ASP A 132 16.78 57.22 21.58
C ASP A 132 16.19 55.80 21.60
N TYR A 133 16.29 55.12 22.75
CA TYR A 133 15.76 53.77 22.93
C TYR A 133 14.22 53.71 22.90
N SER A 134 13.54 54.87 22.89
CA SER A 134 12.08 54.91 22.73
C SER A 134 11.62 54.73 21.28
N ILE A 135 12.54 54.79 20.30
CA ILE A 135 12.25 54.59 18.88
C ILE A 135 12.91 53.27 18.43
N PRO A 136 12.12 52.27 18.03
CA PRO A 136 12.67 51.01 17.55
C PRO A 136 13.40 51.23 16.22
N THR A 137 14.57 50.61 16.10
CA THR A 137 15.35 50.60 14.87
C THR A 137 14.65 49.78 13.78
N PHE A 138 15.01 50.02 12.52
CA PHE A 138 14.52 49.22 11.40
C PHE A 138 14.74 47.71 11.63
N THR A 139 15.89 47.32 12.19
CA THR A 139 16.20 45.93 12.50
C THR A 139 15.24 45.37 13.55
N GLU A 140 14.94 46.10 14.62
CA GLU A 140 13.99 45.65 15.65
C GLU A 140 12.58 45.51 15.10
N ILE A 141 12.13 46.48 14.29
CA ILE A 141 10.84 46.42 13.60
C ILE A 141 10.80 45.21 12.66
N ALA A 142 11.81 45.03 11.82
CA ALA A 142 11.89 43.91 10.87
C ALA A 142 11.92 42.55 11.59
N SER A 143 12.66 42.43 12.70
CA SER A 143 12.68 41.23 13.53
C SER A 143 11.32 40.93 14.15
N TYR A 144 10.60 41.95 14.61
CA TYR A 144 9.23 41.80 15.10
C TYR A 144 8.29 41.27 14.01
N PHE A 145 8.31 41.85 12.81
CA PHE A 145 7.48 41.35 11.69
C PHE A 145 7.86 39.91 11.31
N GLY A 146 9.16 39.63 11.18
CA GLY A 146 9.63 38.30 10.83
C GLY A 146 9.16 37.24 11.82
N LEU A 147 9.38 37.46 13.12
CA LEU A 147 9.14 36.47 14.17
C LEU A 147 7.69 36.44 14.66
N CYS A 148 7.08 37.60 14.89
CA CYS A 148 5.78 37.69 15.56
C CYS A 148 4.60 37.79 14.58
N VAL A 149 4.83 38.21 13.33
CA VAL A 149 3.74 38.43 12.36
C VAL A 149 3.78 37.41 11.22
N TRP A 150 4.95 37.09 10.67
CA TRP A 150 5.07 36.28 9.45
C TRP A 150 5.46 34.82 9.67
N LEU A 151 6.27 34.52 10.68
CA LEU A 151 6.86 33.19 10.89
C LEU A 151 5.80 32.07 10.91
N VAL A 152 4.76 32.21 11.73
CA VAL A 152 3.70 31.19 11.88
C VAL A 152 2.84 31.08 10.63
N PRO A 153 2.25 32.16 10.08
CA PRO A 153 1.48 32.06 8.84
C PRO A 153 2.28 31.48 7.68
N PHE A 154 3.52 31.92 7.51
CA PHE A 154 4.38 31.45 6.42
C PHE A 154 4.68 29.94 6.56
N ALA A 155 5.05 29.49 7.75
CA ALA A 155 5.26 28.07 8.01
C ALA A 155 3.97 27.25 7.79
N LEU A 156 2.80 27.82 8.12
CA LEU A 156 1.51 27.19 7.85
C LEU A 156 1.22 27.11 6.34
N PHE A 157 1.48 28.16 5.56
CA PHE A 157 1.28 28.17 4.10
C PHE A 157 2.24 27.24 3.35
N VAL A 158 3.53 27.19 3.71
CA VAL A 158 4.49 26.26 3.09
C VAL A 158 4.10 24.80 3.36
N SER A 159 3.44 24.55 4.49
CA SER A 159 2.91 23.22 4.80
C SER A 159 1.68 22.82 3.97
N LEU A 160 1.03 23.76 3.27
CA LEU A 160 -0.17 23.49 2.45
C LEU A 160 0.16 23.14 1.01
N SER A 161 1.25 23.69 0.46
CA SER A 161 1.67 23.38 -0.92
C SER A 161 2.12 21.92 -1.08
N ALA A 162 2.39 21.22 0.03
CA ALA A 162 2.72 19.80 0.03
C ALA A 162 1.52 18.90 -0.34
N GLY A 163 0.27 19.38 -0.20
CA GLY A 163 -0.93 18.59 -0.48
C GLY A 163 -1.44 18.65 -1.93
N GLU A 164 -0.98 19.59 -2.76
CA GLU A 164 -1.58 19.85 -4.10
C GLU A 164 -0.74 19.33 -5.28
N ASN A 165 0.38 18.65 -5.05
CA ASN A 165 1.21 18.04 -6.10
C ASN A 165 1.04 16.53 -6.26
N VAL A 166 0.05 15.93 -5.59
CA VAL A 166 -0.37 14.56 -5.90
C VAL A 166 -1.17 14.62 -7.20
N LEU A 167 -0.64 13.99 -8.25
CA LEU A 167 -1.35 13.76 -9.53
C LEU A 167 -2.79 13.30 -9.25
N PRO A 168 -3.80 13.78 -10.01
CA PRO A 168 -5.13 13.21 -9.92
C PRO A 168 -5.02 11.74 -10.34
N SER A 169 -5.04 10.83 -9.37
CA SER A 169 -5.29 9.42 -9.63
C SER A 169 -6.67 9.35 -10.27
N MET A 170 -6.70 9.01 -11.55
CA MET A 170 -7.92 8.79 -12.34
C MET A 170 -8.87 7.90 -11.55
N GLY A 171 -9.89 8.52 -10.97
CA GLY A 171 -10.89 7.90 -10.12
C GLY A 171 -12.19 8.65 -10.27
N SER A 172 -13.13 7.97 -10.93
CA SER A 172 -14.58 8.18 -10.96
C SER A 172 -15.11 9.51 -11.52
N ASP A 173 -15.34 9.53 -12.83
CA ASP A 173 -16.54 10.16 -13.41
C ASP A 173 -17.15 9.16 -14.41
N THR A 174 -17.79 8.12 -13.88
CA THR A 174 -18.81 7.36 -14.61
C THR A 174 -20.12 7.52 -13.85
N PRO A 175 -21.13 8.18 -14.44
CA PRO A 175 -22.42 8.34 -13.77
C PRO A 175 -23.23 7.05 -13.93
N THR A 176 -23.39 6.29 -12.84
CA THR A 176 -24.54 5.40 -12.68
C THR A 176 -25.73 6.24 -12.19
N PRO A 177 -26.89 6.20 -12.87
CA PRO A 177 -28.09 6.87 -12.38
C PRO A 177 -28.76 6.03 -11.28
N ASP A 178 -29.31 6.75 -10.30
CA ASP A 178 -30.29 6.30 -9.29
C ASP A 178 -29.75 5.60 -8.04
N ALA A 179 -29.00 6.34 -7.22
CA ALA A 179 -29.02 6.15 -5.76
C ALA A 179 -29.24 7.52 -5.09
N GLU A 180 -30.30 7.62 -4.29
CA GLU A 180 -30.65 8.86 -3.57
C GLU A 180 -29.53 9.32 -2.62
N PRO A 181 -29.35 10.64 -2.43
CA PRO A 181 -28.32 11.16 -1.54
C PRO A 181 -28.76 11.00 -0.08
N ILE A 182 -28.23 9.99 0.60
CA ILE A 182 -28.40 9.84 2.06
C ILE A 182 -27.39 10.73 2.79
N SER A 183 -27.93 11.48 3.74
CA SER A 183 -27.35 12.55 4.53
C SER A 183 -26.09 12.17 5.31
N ALA A 184 -25.18 13.14 5.40
CA ALA A 184 -24.08 13.16 6.35
C ALA A 184 -24.61 13.40 7.79
N ASP A 185 -24.88 12.32 8.53
CA ASP A 185 -24.91 12.30 10.00
C ASP A 185 -24.88 10.84 10.52
N GLY A 186 -23.80 10.44 11.20
CA GLY A 186 -23.64 9.18 11.96
C GLY A 186 -23.20 7.94 11.16
N ASN A 187 -22.10 7.29 11.57
CA ASN A 187 -21.65 6.01 10.99
C ASN A 187 -22.73 4.93 11.16
N ASP A 188 -23.48 4.65 10.09
CA ASP A 188 -24.39 3.50 10.02
C ASP A 188 -23.57 2.27 9.60
N HIS A 189 -22.99 1.59 10.59
CA HIS A 189 -22.27 0.34 10.41
C HIS A 189 -23.23 -0.76 9.92
N LEU A 190 -22.76 -1.64 9.05
CA LEU A 190 -23.56 -2.75 8.51
C LEU A 190 -23.72 -3.87 9.53
N LEU A 191 -22.73 -4.06 10.41
CA LEU A 191 -22.76 -5.05 11.47
C LEU A 191 -23.24 -4.44 12.80
N PRO A 192 -23.96 -5.22 13.64
CA PRO A 192 -24.22 -4.82 15.01
C PRO A 192 -22.93 -4.49 15.75
N LEU A 193 -22.91 -3.40 16.52
CA LEU A 193 -21.70 -2.90 17.20
C LEU A 193 -20.93 -3.96 18.02
N PRO A 194 -21.56 -4.89 18.77
CA PRO A 194 -20.83 -5.95 19.45
C PRO A 194 -20.07 -6.87 18.49
N THR A 195 -20.74 -7.33 17.43
CA THR A 195 -20.15 -8.18 16.39
C THR A 195 -19.02 -7.44 15.65
N LEU A 196 -19.23 -6.17 15.32
CA LEU A 196 -18.21 -5.32 14.70
C LEU A 196 -16.98 -5.19 15.60
N HIS A 197 -17.17 -4.97 16.90
CA HIS A 197 -16.07 -4.81 17.84
C HIS A 197 -15.22 -6.08 17.99
N GLU A 198 -15.88 -7.23 18.09
CA GLU A 198 -15.21 -8.54 18.16
C GLU A 198 -14.48 -8.85 16.85
N PHE A 199 -15.13 -8.62 15.71
CA PHE A 199 -14.56 -8.80 14.38
C PHE A 199 -13.30 -7.94 14.16
N LEU A 200 -13.39 -6.63 14.40
CA LEU A 200 -12.24 -5.73 14.25
C LEU A 200 -11.14 -6.04 15.26
N THR A 201 -11.48 -6.58 16.43
CA THR A 201 -10.48 -7.07 17.40
C THR A 201 -9.77 -8.31 16.86
N LEU A 202 -10.50 -9.30 16.35
CA LEU A 202 -9.92 -10.47 15.70
C LEU A 202 -8.97 -10.06 14.57
N HIS A 203 -9.44 -9.25 13.62
CA HIS A 203 -8.65 -8.76 12.49
C HIS A 203 -7.38 -8.02 12.95
N ARG A 204 -7.52 -7.12 13.94
CA ARG A 204 -6.38 -6.39 14.51
C ARG A 204 -5.34 -7.32 15.12
N GLU A 205 -5.74 -8.30 15.92
CA GLU A 205 -4.79 -9.14 16.64
C GLU A 205 -4.03 -10.07 15.69
N ILE A 206 -4.69 -10.66 14.68
CA ILE A 206 -3.99 -11.48 13.68
C ILE A 206 -3.05 -10.64 12.79
N VAL A 207 -3.39 -9.40 12.44
CA VAL A 207 -2.53 -8.51 11.64
C VAL A 207 -1.32 -8.01 12.45
N LYS A 208 -1.50 -7.73 13.74
CA LYS A 208 -0.39 -7.34 14.63
C LYS A 208 0.69 -8.42 14.75
N ILE A 209 0.31 -9.70 14.66
CA ILE A 209 1.27 -10.79 14.74
C ILE A 209 1.90 -10.99 13.36
N GLU A 210 3.21 -10.74 13.29
CA GLU A 210 3.99 -11.02 12.09
C GLU A 210 3.94 -12.51 11.75
N SER A 211 3.66 -12.79 10.48
CA SER A 211 3.50 -14.14 9.94
C SER A 211 3.95 -14.18 8.49
N ILE A 212 5.12 -13.61 8.19
CA ILE A 212 5.76 -13.78 6.89
C ILE A 212 5.95 -15.29 6.66
N SER A 213 5.78 -15.77 5.43
CA SER A 213 5.89 -17.21 5.13
C SER A 213 7.18 -17.79 5.71
N GLY A 214 7.03 -18.81 6.56
CA GLY A 214 8.09 -19.38 7.38
C GLY A 214 8.06 -18.98 8.87
N ASN A 215 7.36 -17.91 9.27
CA ASN A 215 7.27 -17.44 10.65
C ASN A 215 5.83 -17.39 11.20
N GLU A 216 4.96 -18.28 10.73
CA GLU A 216 3.52 -18.29 11.04
C GLU A 216 3.19 -18.83 12.44
N TYR A 217 4.16 -19.43 13.14
CA TYR A 217 3.96 -20.15 14.40
C TYR A 217 3.16 -19.37 15.44
N LYS A 218 3.48 -18.08 15.63
CA LYS A 218 2.82 -17.24 16.65
C LYS A 218 1.37 -16.94 16.32
N VAL A 219 1.08 -16.58 15.07
CA VAL A 219 -0.31 -16.29 14.64
C VAL A 219 -1.14 -17.57 14.63
N GLY A 220 -0.56 -18.69 14.23
CA GLY A 220 -1.21 -20.00 14.24
C GLY A 220 -1.65 -20.41 15.64
N TRP A 221 -0.79 -20.29 16.66
CA TRP A 221 -1.18 -20.61 18.03
C TRP A 221 -2.17 -19.63 18.63
N TRP A 222 -2.06 -18.34 18.30
CA TRP A 222 -3.06 -17.35 18.71
C TRP A 222 -4.43 -17.70 18.14
N LEU A 223 -4.51 -18.06 16.85
CA LEU A 223 -5.74 -18.45 16.18
C LEU A 223 -6.32 -19.75 16.75
N VAL A 224 -5.48 -20.74 17.07
CA VAL A 224 -5.91 -21.97 17.77
C VAL A 224 -6.58 -21.65 19.10
N SER A 225 -5.99 -20.74 19.90
CA SER A 225 -6.60 -20.29 21.16
C SER A 225 -7.93 -19.59 20.94
N TYR A 226 -7.96 -18.62 20.01
CA TYR A 226 -9.16 -17.85 19.68
C TYR A 226 -10.33 -18.76 19.26
N LEU A 227 -10.09 -19.72 18.36
CA LEU A 227 -11.12 -20.64 17.87
C LEU A 227 -11.64 -21.55 18.98
N LYS A 228 -10.76 -22.07 19.86
CA LYS A 228 -11.17 -22.88 21.02
C LYS A 228 -12.01 -22.09 22.03
N GLU A 229 -11.63 -20.84 22.29
CA GLU A 229 -12.39 -19.94 23.17
C GLU A 229 -13.80 -19.63 22.62
N ASN A 230 -13.94 -19.66 21.29
CA ASN A 230 -15.22 -19.51 20.59
C ASN A 230 -15.94 -20.86 20.30
N GLY A 231 -15.58 -21.93 21.01
CA GLY A 231 -16.32 -23.20 21.00
C GLY A 231 -15.99 -24.15 19.85
N PHE A 232 -14.93 -23.90 19.07
CA PHE A 232 -14.50 -24.82 18.02
C PHE A 232 -13.59 -25.92 18.57
N ASN A 233 -13.75 -27.13 18.04
CA ASN A 233 -12.70 -28.13 18.05
C ASN A 233 -11.59 -27.69 17.08
N VAL A 234 -10.33 -27.95 17.42
CA VAL A 234 -9.18 -27.51 16.61
C VAL A 234 -8.11 -28.59 16.54
N GLU A 235 -7.69 -28.91 15.33
CA GLU A 235 -6.58 -29.81 15.00
C GLU A 235 -5.52 -29.07 14.18
N THR A 236 -4.25 -29.18 14.59
CA THR A 236 -3.12 -28.59 13.86
C THR A 236 -2.47 -29.63 12.98
N GLN A 237 -2.19 -29.31 11.72
CA GLN A 237 -1.50 -30.20 10.79
C GLN A 237 -0.08 -29.70 10.53
N ASN A 238 0.94 -30.50 10.83
CA ASN A 238 2.33 -30.13 10.57
C ASN A 238 2.62 -30.06 9.05
N VAL A 239 3.17 -28.93 8.60
CA VAL A 239 3.55 -28.63 7.20
C VAL A 239 5.08 -28.56 7.04
N GLY A 240 5.83 -28.65 8.14
CA GLY A 240 7.29 -28.69 8.14
C GLY A 240 7.89 -27.74 9.17
N VAL A 241 9.10 -27.27 8.87
CA VAL A 241 9.86 -26.37 9.74
C VAL A 241 10.07 -25.05 9.01
N GLY A 242 9.79 -23.97 9.71
CA GLY A 242 9.95 -22.60 9.24
C GLY A 242 11.26 -21.98 9.70
N GLU A 243 11.30 -20.65 9.64
CA GLU A 243 12.43 -19.89 10.13
C GLU A 243 12.62 -20.11 11.64
N ASN A 244 13.87 -20.01 12.08
CA ASN A 244 14.27 -20.19 13.48
C ASN A 244 13.96 -21.58 14.07
N GLY A 245 13.62 -22.57 13.22
CA GLY A 245 13.36 -23.95 13.64
C GLY A 245 11.95 -24.21 14.20
N ASN A 246 11.04 -23.23 14.10
CA ASN A 246 9.67 -23.40 14.55
C ASN A 246 8.87 -24.30 13.60
N THR A 247 7.91 -25.06 14.13
CA THR A 247 6.99 -25.85 13.31
C THR A 247 6.03 -24.94 12.54
N ARG A 248 5.86 -25.19 11.24
CA ARG A 248 4.79 -24.59 10.43
C ARG A 248 3.61 -25.55 10.43
N PHE A 249 2.40 -25.04 10.59
CA PHE A 249 1.22 -25.90 10.63
C PHE A 249 -0.04 -25.19 10.12
N ASN A 250 -0.92 -25.95 9.49
CA ASN A 250 -2.29 -25.52 9.19
C ASN A 250 -3.16 -25.62 10.44
N VAL A 251 -4.23 -24.83 10.50
CA VAL A 251 -5.25 -24.87 11.56
C VAL A 251 -6.57 -25.34 10.96
N LEU A 252 -7.01 -26.55 11.29
CA LEU A 252 -8.33 -27.07 10.96
C LEU A 252 -9.24 -26.92 12.18
N ALA A 253 -10.41 -26.32 12.02
CA ALA A 253 -11.37 -26.12 13.09
C ALA A 253 -12.80 -26.44 12.66
N TRP A 254 -13.62 -26.95 13.58
CA TRP A 254 -15.02 -27.26 13.32
C TRP A 254 -15.85 -27.10 14.61
N PRO A 255 -17.10 -26.60 14.51
CA PRO A 255 -17.92 -26.33 15.69
C PRO A 255 -18.69 -27.56 16.20
N GLY A 256 -19.01 -28.52 15.33
CA GLY A 256 -19.78 -29.72 15.67
C GLY A 256 -18.94 -30.91 16.14
N ASP A 257 -19.51 -32.11 16.02
CA ASP A 257 -18.90 -33.36 16.45
C ASP A 257 -17.98 -33.98 15.36
N SER A 258 -18.18 -33.59 14.10
CA SER A 258 -17.41 -34.09 12.95
C SER A 258 -16.56 -33.01 12.31
N LYS A 259 -15.28 -33.33 12.07
CA LYS A 259 -14.39 -32.51 11.22
C LYS A 259 -14.61 -32.71 9.72
N PHE A 260 -15.29 -33.79 9.32
CA PHE A 260 -15.62 -34.07 7.94
C PHE A 260 -17.00 -33.50 7.66
N THR A 261 -17.01 -32.32 7.04
CA THR A 261 -18.19 -31.48 6.83
C THR A 261 -18.51 -31.36 5.35
N LYS A 262 -19.68 -30.82 5.00
CA LYS A 262 -20.06 -30.59 3.60
C LYS A 262 -19.37 -29.37 3.00
N LEU A 263 -19.18 -28.33 3.81
CA LEU A 263 -18.54 -27.07 3.41
C LEU A 263 -17.19 -26.92 4.11
N LEU A 264 -16.18 -26.53 3.34
CA LEU A 264 -14.90 -26.05 3.86
C LEU A 264 -14.77 -24.55 3.58
N VAL A 265 -14.40 -23.77 4.58
CA VAL A 265 -14.08 -22.35 4.42
C VAL A 265 -12.60 -22.17 4.71
N SER A 266 -11.87 -21.57 3.78
CA SER A 266 -10.41 -21.56 3.79
C SER A 266 -9.83 -20.21 3.39
N SER A 267 -8.69 -19.87 3.99
CA SER A 267 -7.84 -18.73 3.62
C SER A 267 -6.44 -18.97 4.21
N HIS A 268 -5.44 -18.15 3.86
CA HIS A 268 -4.08 -18.30 4.37
C HIS A 268 -3.79 -17.36 5.54
N ILE A 269 -2.83 -17.74 6.39
CA ILE A 269 -2.39 -16.93 7.55
C ILE A 269 -1.03 -16.27 7.33
N ASP A 270 -0.25 -16.78 6.37
CA ASP A 270 1.04 -16.20 6.01
C ASP A 270 0.90 -14.91 5.19
N THR A 271 1.99 -14.16 5.07
CA THR A 271 2.04 -12.88 4.37
C THR A 271 3.39 -12.70 3.67
N VAL A 272 3.49 -11.79 2.70
CA VAL A 272 4.79 -11.39 2.12
C VAL A 272 5.62 -10.44 3.01
N PRO A 273 6.96 -10.43 2.87
CA PRO A 273 7.80 -9.41 3.47
C PRO A 273 7.64 -8.03 2.79
N PRO A 274 7.94 -6.91 3.47
CA PRO A 274 8.26 -6.82 4.90
C PRO A 274 6.98 -6.84 5.77
N TYR A 275 7.17 -7.04 7.07
CA TYR A 275 6.12 -6.82 8.06
C TYR A 275 5.79 -5.32 8.15
N LEU A 276 4.50 -5.01 8.12
CA LEU A 276 3.97 -3.67 8.32
C LEU A 276 3.03 -3.70 9.54
N PRO A 277 3.26 -2.86 10.56
CA PRO A 277 2.46 -2.89 11.78
C PRO A 277 1.02 -2.46 11.50
N TYR A 278 0.10 -3.02 12.26
CA TYR A 278 -1.31 -2.61 12.24
C TYR A 278 -1.45 -1.13 12.63
N SER A 279 -2.22 -0.38 11.85
CA SER A 279 -2.72 0.93 12.24
C SER A 279 -4.12 1.16 11.70
N PHE A 280 -4.97 1.84 12.47
CA PHE A 280 -6.30 2.23 12.04
C PHE A 280 -6.36 3.75 11.91
N ASP A 281 -6.70 4.24 10.72
CA ASP A 281 -6.97 5.65 10.49
C ASP A 281 -8.48 5.90 10.58
N THR A 282 -8.86 6.57 11.67
CA THR A 282 -10.25 6.95 11.97
C THR A 282 -10.83 7.99 11.01
N LYS A 283 -10.02 8.64 10.17
CA LYS A 283 -10.49 9.72 9.29
C LYS A 283 -11.01 9.20 7.95
N ASP A 284 -10.37 8.19 7.41
CA ASP A 284 -10.75 7.53 6.15
C ASP A 284 -11.40 6.16 6.39
N ASP A 285 -11.50 5.74 7.66
CA ASP A 285 -12.07 4.49 8.11
C ASP A 285 -11.35 3.28 7.49
N LYS A 286 -10.02 3.38 7.41
CA LYS A 286 -9.16 2.34 6.84
C LYS A 286 -8.21 1.73 7.85
N ILE A 287 -8.05 0.43 7.72
CA ILE A 287 -7.08 -0.36 8.45
C ILE A 287 -5.90 -0.63 7.55
N TYR A 288 -4.71 -0.34 8.04
CA TYR A 288 -3.43 -0.56 7.40
C TYR A 288 -2.66 -1.65 8.13
N GLY A 289 -1.80 -2.36 7.40
CA GLY A 289 -0.91 -3.38 7.95
C GLY A 289 -0.71 -4.53 6.97
N ARG A 290 0.39 -5.27 7.13
CA ARG A 290 0.69 -6.39 6.25
C ARG A 290 -0.29 -7.53 6.54
N GLY A 291 -0.97 -7.99 5.51
CA GLY A 291 -2.06 -8.96 5.58
C GLY A 291 -3.39 -8.39 6.04
N SER A 292 -3.52 -7.07 6.24
CA SER A 292 -4.83 -6.46 6.52
C SER A 292 -5.84 -6.72 5.41
N VAL A 293 -5.36 -6.79 4.16
CA VAL A 293 -6.08 -7.20 2.97
C VAL A 293 -5.80 -8.68 2.71
N ASP A 294 -4.52 -9.04 2.56
CA ASP A 294 -4.08 -10.29 1.93
C ASP A 294 -3.44 -11.30 2.90
N ALA A 295 -4.15 -12.31 3.42
CA ALA A 295 -5.59 -12.53 3.33
C ALA A 295 -6.29 -12.50 4.70
N LYS A 296 -5.67 -11.89 5.73
CA LYS A 296 -6.23 -11.93 7.10
C LYS A 296 -7.57 -11.18 7.22
N GLY A 297 -7.87 -10.25 6.31
CA GLY A 297 -9.20 -9.66 6.15
C GLY A 297 -10.28 -10.71 5.87
N SER A 298 -10.05 -11.55 4.86
CA SER A 298 -10.91 -12.68 4.52
C SER A 298 -11.04 -13.66 5.68
N LEU A 299 -9.92 -14.07 6.28
CA LEU A 299 -9.92 -14.99 7.43
C LEU A 299 -10.81 -14.49 8.57
N ALA A 300 -10.62 -13.24 9.00
CA ALA A 300 -11.40 -12.68 10.11
C ALA A 300 -12.90 -12.62 9.77
N ALA A 301 -13.24 -12.28 8.52
CA ALA A 301 -14.62 -12.19 8.08
C ALA A 301 -15.28 -13.58 8.00
N GLN A 302 -14.57 -14.60 7.52
CA GLN A 302 -15.01 -16.00 7.49
C GLN A 302 -15.32 -16.54 8.90
N VAL A 303 -14.39 -16.36 9.85
CA VAL A 303 -14.57 -16.79 11.24
C VAL A 303 -15.79 -16.10 11.87
N THR A 304 -15.90 -14.79 11.69
CA THR A 304 -17.01 -13.99 12.24
C THR A 304 -18.35 -14.40 11.63
N ALA A 305 -18.39 -14.66 10.32
CA ALA A 305 -19.59 -15.11 9.63
C ALA A 305 -20.09 -16.45 10.17
N VAL A 306 -19.20 -17.43 10.35
CA VAL A 306 -19.55 -18.74 10.93
C VAL A 306 -20.05 -18.59 12.36
N ILE A 307 -19.34 -17.87 13.23
CA ILE A 307 -19.77 -17.63 14.63
C ILE A 307 -21.16 -16.98 14.66
N SER A 308 -21.38 -15.97 13.81
CA SER A 308 -22.66 -15.26 13.76
C SER A 308 -23.81 -16.15 13.29
N LEU A 309 -23.57 -17.04 12.32
CA LEU A 309 -24.58 -17.99 11.85
C LEU A 309 -24.91 -19.08 12.87
N LEU A 310 -23.91 -19.56 13.61
CA LEU A 310 -24.10 -20.54 14.69
C LEU A 310 -24.91 -19.96 15.85
N ALA A 311 -24.78 -18.65 16.12
CA ALA A 311 -25.52 -17.94 17.15
C ALA A 311 -26.93 -17.48 16.69
N ASN A 312 -27.26 -17.62 15.40
CA ASN A 312 -28.52 -17.11 14.85
C ASN A 312 -29.63 -18.16 14.87
N ASP A 313 -30.56 -18.03 15.82
CA ASP A 313 -31.72 -18.93 15.97
C ASP A 313 -32.69 -18.91 14.78
N SER A 314 -32.70 -17.85 13.97
CA SER A 314 -33.68 -17.68 12.88
C SER A 314 -33.26 -18.36 11.57
N ALA A 315 -31.97 -18.64 11.40
CA ALA A 315 -31.41 -19.35 10.25
C ALA A 315 -30.15 -20.10 10.69
N PRO A 316 -30.29 -21.12 11.55
CA PRO A 316 -29.15 -21.75 12.20
C PRO A 316 -28.35 -22.57 11.21
N LEU A 317 -27.04 -22.32 11.18
CA LEU A 317 -26.07 -23.20 10.53
C LEU A 317 -25.91 -24.47 11.36
N ASP A 318 -26.05 -25.65 10.75
CA ASP A 318 -25.73 -26.91 11.44
C ASP A 318 -24.22 -26.94 11.74
N PRO A 319 -23.80 -27.09 13.01
CA PRO A 319 -22.40 -27.11 13.36
C PRO A 319 -21.60 -28.27 12.74
N ASN A 320 -22.27 -29.29 12.19
CA ASN A 320 -21.62 -30.41 11.48
C ASN A 320 -21.47 -30.18 9.97
N ASP A 321 -22.02 -29.09 9.42
CA ASP A 321 -22.01 -28.83 7.99
C ASP A 321 -20.83 -27.95 7.54
N VAL A 322 -20.11 -27.29 8.46
CA VAL A 322 -19.00 -26.37 8.15
C VAL A 322 -17.72 -26.69 8.92
N SER A 323 -16.58 -26.62 8.22
CA SER A 323 -15.25 -26.59 8.82
C SER A 323 -14.45 -25.40 8.28
N LEU A 324 -13.50 -24.93 9.08
CA LEU A 324 -12.57 -23.86 8.77
C LEU A 324 -11.16 -24.44 8.60
N LEU A 325 -10.46 -24.07 7.54
CA LEU A 325 -9.06 -24.44 7.33
C LEU A 325 -8.23 -23.19 7.05
N PHE A 326 -7.25 -22.91 7.91
CA PHE A 326 -6.33 -21.81 7.70
C PHE A 326 -4.94 -22.34 7.42
N VAL A 327 -4.44 -22.06 6.21
CA VAL A 327 -3.22 -22.65 5.66
C VAL A 327 -2.02 -21.73 5.74
N VAL A 328 -0.83 -22.31 5.62
CA VAL A 328 0.46 -21.61 5.58
C VAL A 328 1.18 -21.81 4.24
N GLY A 329 1.95 -20.82 3.81
CA GLY A 329 2.84 -20.91 2.66
C GLY A 329 2.14 -20.73 1.31
N GLU A 330 0.99 -20.07 1.28
CA GLU A 330 0.27 -19.71 0.04
C GLU A 330 1.20 -18.84 -0.83
N GLU A 331 1.78 -17.81 -0.21
CA GLU A 331 2.60 -16.75 -0.81
C GLU A 331 3.92 -17.24 -1.43
N THR A 332 4.24 -18.52 -1.25
CA THR A 332 5.45 -19.16 -1.78
C THR A 332 5.14 -20.32 -2.72
N SER A 333 4.52 -21.38 -2.21
CA SER A 333 4.45 -22.68 -2.90
C SER A 333 3.14 -23.45 -2.69
N GLY A 334 2.24 -22.92 -1.85
CA GLY A 334 1.01 -23.59 -1.43
C GLY A 334 1.28 -24.78 -0.52
N ASP A 335 2.30 -24.71 0.34
CA ASP A 335 2.74 -25.85 1.17
C ASP A 335 1.61 -26.40 2.03
N GLY A 336 0.86 -25.51 2.67
CA GLY A 336 -0.24 -25.82 3.55
C GLY A 336 -1.38 -26.51 2.83
N MET A 337 -1.90 -25.92 1.76
CA MET A 337 -3.02 -26.52 1.01
C MET A 337 -2.64 -27.86 0.38
N ARG A 338 -1.42 -28.00 -0.18
CA ARG A 338 -0.94 -29.28 -0.70
C ARG A 338 -0.88 -30.35 0.39
N THR A 339 -0.30 -30.02 1.54
CA THR A 339 -0.17 -30.93 2.68
C THR A 339 -1.54 -31.36 3.20
N PHE A 340 -2.49 -30.43 3.29
CA PHE A 340 -3.86 -30.74 3.66
C PHE A 340 -4.51 -31.68 2.64
N SER A 341 -4.43 -31.30 1.36
CA SER A 341 -5.05 -32.02 0.26
C SER A 341 -4.54 -33.45 0.09
N ASP A 342 -3.28 -33.72 0.42
CA ASP A 342 -2.64 -35.05 0.30
C ASP A 342 -2.81 -35.91 1.56
N SER A 343 -3.42 -35.36 2.62
CA SER A 343 -3.59 -36.03 3.90
C SER A 343 -4.96 -36.68 4.06
N SER A 344 -5.08 -37.52 5.10
CA SER A 344 -6.38 -38.08 5.53
C SER A 344 -7.32 -37.05 6.17
N LEU A 345 -6.90 -35.79 6.33
CA LEU A 345 -7.77 -34.71 6.81
C LEU A 345 -8.67 -34.16 5.70
N ASN A 346 -8.31 -34.35 4.43
CA ASN A 346 -9.17 -34.01 3.30
C ASN A 346 -10.10 -35.20 2.98
N PRO A 347 -11.43 -35.09 3.19
CA PRO A 347 -12.37 -36.17 2.90
C PRO A 347 -12.70 -36.32 1.41
N LEU A 348 -12.22 -35.41 0.55
CA LEU A 348 -12.38 -35.39 -0.92
C LEU A 348 -13.82 -35.22 -1.44
N ASN A 349 -14.81 -35.07 -0.57
CA ASN A 349 -16.23 -35.06 -0.90
C ASN A 349 -16.97 -33.82 -0.37
N TYR A 350 -16.26 -32.69 -0.22
CA TYR A 350 -16.92 -31.40 0.05
C TYR A 350 -17.94 -31.09 -1.07
N SER A 351 -19.12 -30.60 -0.71
CA SER A 351 -20.06 -30.06 -1.70
C SER A 351 -19.50 -28.77 -2.31
N ALA A 352 -18.94 -27.90 -1.46
CA ALA A 352 -18.36 -26.63 -1.85
C ALA A 352 -17.20 -26.24 -0.93
N VAL A 353 -16.31 -25.40 -1.45
CA VAL A 353 -15.20 -24.80 -0.72
C VAL A 353 -15.19 -23.30 -0.98
N LEU A 354 -15.20 -22.50 0.09
CA LEU A 354 -15.11 -21.04 0.05
C LEU A 354 -13.67 -20.63 0.35
N PHE A 355 -12.98 -20.10 -0.64
CA PHE A 355 -11.62 -19.57 -0.51
C PHE A 355 -11.66 -18.05 -0.31
N GLY A 356 -10.80 -17.57 0.59
CA GLY A 356 -10.70 -16.17 0.99
C GLY A 356 -9.47 -15.49 0.43
N GLU A 357 -9.67 -14.54 -0.49
CA GLU A 357 -8.63 -13.73 -1.15
C GLU A 357 -9.19 -12.32 -1.43
N PRO A 358 -8.36 -11.29 -1.65
CA PRO A 358 -8.86 -9.93 -1.89
C PRO A 358 -9.46 -9.76 -3.29
N THR A 359 -10.79 -9.79 -3.38
CA THR A 359 -11.55 -9.77 -4.64
C THR A 359 -12.50 -8.58 -4.76
N GLU A 360 -12.27 -7.52 -4.00
CA GLU A 360 -13.10 -6.30 -3.94
C GLU A 360 -14.56 -6.61 -3.61
N ASN A 361 -14.81 -7.61 -2.74
CA ASN A 361 -16.14 -8.10 -2.38
C ASN A 361 -16.94 -8.63 -3.59
N LYS A 362 -16.26 -9.21 -4.59
CA LYS A 362 -16.88 -9.83 -5.77
C LYS A 362 -16.55 -11.31 -5.83
N LEU A 363 -17.42 -12.12 -6.41
CA LEU A 363 -17.11 -13.52 -6.69
C LEU A 363 -16.15 -13.61 -7.87
N VAL A 364 -15.21 -14.54 -7.79
CA VAL A 364 -14.29 -14.80 -8.89
C VAL A 364 -14.78 -16.02 -9.67
N SER A 365 -14.99 -15.82 -10.96
CA SER A 365 -15.36 -16.87 -11.94
C SER A 365 -14.16 -17.69 -12.40
N GLY A 366 -12.94 -17.26 -12.05
CA GLY A 366 -11.70 -17.99 -12.26
C GLY A 366 -10.49 -17.08 -12.32
N HIS A 367 -9.30 -17.68 -12.36
CA HIS A 367 -8.04 -16.94 -12.44
C HIS A 367 -7.02 -17.55 -13.40
N LYS A 368 -6.04 -16.72 -13.76
CA LYS A 368 -4.90 -17.17 -14.58
C LYS A 368 -4.09 -18.25 -13.88
N GLY A 369 -3.50 -19.12 -14.68
CA GLY A 369 -2.50 -20.08 -14.22
C GLY A 369 -1.19 -19.41 -13.85
N SER A 370 -0.28 -20.17 -13.26
CA SER A 370 1.05 -19.69 -12.86
C SER A 370 2.13 -20.68 -13.25
N MET A 371 3.23 -20.18 -13.80
CA MET A 371 4.50 -20.92 -13.90
C MET A 371 5.67 -19.94 -13.78
N GLY A 372 6.87 -20.46 -13.55
CA GLY A 372 8.07 -19.64 -13.57
C GLY A 372 9.28 -20.45 -13.97
N PHE A 373 10.26 -19.78 -14.55
CA PHE A 373 11.52 -20.39 -14.92
C PHE A 373 12.69 -19.44 -14.71
N ARG A 374 13.87 -20.01 -14.51
CA ARG A 374 15.13 -19.27 -14.50
C ARG A 374 15.91 -19.58 -15.75
N VAL A 375 16.50 -18.55 -16.32
CA VAL A 375 17.48 -18.66 -17.40
C VAL A 375 18.85 -18.47 -16.79
N HIS A 376 19.73 -19.44 -16.97
CA HIS A 376 21.14 -19.37 -16.59
C HIS A 376 21.98 -19.33 -17.85
N VAL A 377 22.87 -18.34 -17.95
CA VAL A 377 23.76 -18.16 -19.09
C VAL A 377 25.20 -18.25 -18.62
N THR A 378 25.95 -19.14 -19.24
CA THR A 378 27.40 -19.26 -19.07
C THR A 378 28.10 -18.85 -20.37
N GLY A 379 28.93 -17.84 -20.27
CA GLY A 379 29.83 -17.38 -21.33
C GLY A 379 31.27 -17.73 -21.02
N LYS A 380 32.19 -16.84 -21.41
CA LYS A 380 33.63 -16.98 -21.19
C LYS A 380 34.24 -15.63 -20.85
N ALA A 381 34.85 -15.54 -19.68
CA ALA A 381 35.53 -14.33 -19.24
C ALA A 381 36.71 -13.97 -20.16
N ALA A 382 36.91 -12.66 -20.34
CA ALA A 382 38.05 -12.07 -21.02
C ALA A 382 38.21 -10.61 -20.57
N HIS A 383 39.38 -10.03 -20.80
CA HIS A 383 39.57 -8.59 -20.62
C HIS A 383 38.68 -7.85 -21.64
N SER A 384 37.90 -6.86 -21.20
CA SER A 384 36.90 -6.19 -22.07
C SER A 384 37.49 -5.48 -23.28
N GLY A 385 38.78 -5.15 -23.25
CA GLY A 385 39.53 -4.63 -24.41
C GLY A 385 39.79 -5.64 -25.53
N TYR A 386 39.58 -6.93 -25.27
CA TYR A 386 39.75 -8.02 -26.24
C TYR A 386 38.52 -8.94 -26.24
N PRO A 387 37.31 -8.42 -26.52
CA PRO A 387 36.06 -9.14 -26.30
C PRO A 387 35.93 -10.43 -27.12
N TRP A 388 36.60 -10.52 -28.27
CA TRP A 388 36.63 -11.71 -29.14
C TRP A 388 37.33 -12.93 -28.51
N LEU A 389 38.06 -12.75 -27.42
CA LEU A 389 38.66 -13.88 -26.67
C LEU A 389 37.66 -14.55 -25.71
N GLY A 390 36.53 -13.89 -25.45
CA GLY A 390 35.47 -14.31 -24.53
C GLY A 390 34.10 -14.39 -25.19
N VAL A 391 33.10 -14.66 -24.37
CA VAL A 391 31.68 -14.77 -24.74
C VAL A 391 30.89 -14.08 -23.64
N SER A 392 30.21 -12.98 -23.94
CA SER A 392 29.51 -12.19 -22.93
C SER A 392 28.17 -12.83 -22.57
N ALA A 393 28.07 -13.40 -21.37
CA ALA A 393 26.82 -13.90 -20.81
C ALA A 393 25.73 -12.82 -20.73
N ASN A 394 26.11 -11.57 -20.42
CA ASN A 394 25.17 -10.44 -20.38
C ASN A 394 24.57 -10.15 -21.75
N ASN A 395 25.37 -10.14 -22.82
CA ASN A 395 24.86 -9.87 -24.17
C ASN A 395 23.90 -10.98 -24.62
N ILE A 396 24.19 -12.23 -24.26
CA ILE A 396 23.34 -13.38 -24.54
C ILE A 396 22.02 -13.27 -23.78
N LEU A 397 22.07 -12.97 -22.47
CA LEU A 397 20.87 -12.82 -21.66
C LEU A 397 19.97 -11.69 -22.20
N VAL A 398 20.54 -10.55 -22.60
CA VAL A 398 19.78 -9.45 -23.23
C VAL A 398 19.05 -9.91 -24.49
N LYS A 399 19.69 -10.72 -25.35
CA LYS A 399 19.03 -11.27 -26.55
C LYS A 399 17.86 -12.21 -26.18
N ILE A 400 18.06 -13.08 -25.19
CA ILE A 400 17.00 -13.98 -24.70
C ILE A 400 15.82 -13.19 -24.16
N LEU A 401 16.07 -12.21 -23.28
CA LEU A 401 15.03 -11.39 -22.68
C LEU A 401 14.29 -10.55 -23.71
N SER A 402 15.00 -9.96 -24.69
CA SER A 402 14.37 -9.25 -25.81
C SER A 402 13.45 -10.17 -26.61
N ARG A 403 13.87 -11.42 -26.86
CA ARG A 403 13.08 -12.39 -27.61
C ARG A 403 11.84 -12.85 -26.84
N LEU A 404 11.91 -12.94 -25.52
CA LEU A 404 10.75 -13.22 -24.66
C LEU A 404 9.74 -12.06 -24.69
N ILE A 405 10.20 -10.81 -24.67
CA ILE A 405 9.33 -9.63 -24.81
C ILE A 405 8.63 -9.65 -26.18
N ASP A 406 9.35 -10.00 -27.24
CA ASP A 406 8.74 -10.13 -28.57
C ASP A 406 7.75 -11.31 -28.64
N LEU A 407 8.02 -12.41 -27.93
CA LEU A 407 7.09 -13.55 -27.84
C LEU A 407 5.78 -13.14 -27.15
N GLU A 408 5.85 -12.46 -26.01
CA GLU A 408 4.68 -11.94 -25.30
C GLU A 408 3.87 -10.96 -26.18
N ALA A 409 4.56 -10.13 -26.96
CA ALA A 409 3.92 -9.19 -27.87
C ALA A 409 3.43 -9.82 -29.19
N GLY A 410 3.54 -11.14 -29.37
CA GLY A 410 3.11 -11.85 -30.58
C GLY A 410 3.95 -11.53 -31.82
N ARG A 411 5.22 -11.15 -31.65
CA ARG A 411 6.15 -10.73 -32.73
C ARG A 411 7.16 -11.81 -33.14
N VAL A 412 6.97 -13.04 -32.66
CA VAL A 412 7.85 -14.18 -32.97
C VAL A 412 7.13 -15.11 -33.94
N GLU A 413 7.63 -15.18 -35.18
CA GLU A 413 7.08 -16.10 -36.17
C GLU A 413 7.30 -17.56 -35.73
N GLY A 414 6.22 -18.36 -35.76
CA GLY A 414 6.26 -19.80 -35.43
C GLY A 414 6.18 -20.15 -33.94
N ALA A 415 6.05 -19.18 -33.04
CA ALA A 415 5.81 -19.40 -31.61
C ALA A 415 4.79 -18.39 -31.07
N GLU A 416 3.79 -18.85 -30.33
CA GLU A 416 2.71 -18.00 -29.82
C GLU A 416 2.29 -18.47 -28.43
N LEU A 417 2.22 -17.55 -27.46
CA LEU A 417 1.73 -17.89 -26.13
C LEU A 417 0.22 -18.13 -26.17
N PRO A 418 -0.29 -19.15 -25.44
CA PRO A 418 -1.72 -19.42 -25.39
C PRO A 418 -2.47 -18.24 -24.76
N TRP A 419 -3.70 -18.02 -25.23
CA TRP A 419 -4.62 -17.00 -24.73
C TRP A 419 -6.02 -17.61 -24.59
N SER A 420 -6.94 -16.92 -23.93
CA SER A 420 -8.36 -17.28 -23.94
C SER A 420 -9.25 -16.04 -23.90
N GLU A 421 -10.50 -16.18 -24.34
CA GLU A 421 -11.48 -15.10 -24.28
C GLU A 421 -11.76 -14.65 -22.84
N LYS A 422 -11.80 -15.61 -21.89
CA LYS A 422 -12.11 -15.35 -20.48
C LYS A 422 -10.96 -14.68 -19.71
N TYR A 423 -9.72 -15.08 -19.97
CA TYR A 423 -8.55 -14.61 -19.22
C TYR A 423 -7.65 -13.66 -20.02
N GLY A 424 -7.93 -13.44 -21.30
CA GLY A 424 -7.11 -12.62 -22.19
C GLY A 424 -5.77 -13.28 -22.52
N ASN A 425 -4.70 -12.49 -22.48
CA ASN A 425 -3.36 -12.92 -22.89
C ASN A 425 -2.54 -13.53 -21.75
N THR A 426 -1.72 -14.54 -22.07
CA THR A 426 -0.63 -14.96 -21.20
C THR A 426 0.42 -13.85 -21.14
N THR A 427 0.93 -13.57 -19.95
CA THR A 427 1.90 -12.48 -19.71
C THR A 427 3.19 -13.00 -19.11
N LEU A 428 4.31 -12.36 -19.44
CA LEU A 428 5.65 -12.67 -18.97
C LEU A 428 6.18 -11.50 -18.14
N ASN A 429 6.64 -11.78 -16.93
CA ASN A 429 7.30 -10.79 -16.07
C ASN A 429 8.76 -11.17 -15.86
N ILE A 430 9.69 -10.37 -16.40
CA ILE A 430 11.13 -10.50 -16.13
C ILE A 430 11.40 -9.90 -14.75
N GLY A 431 11.29 -10.73 -13.72
CA GLY A 431 11.33 -10.28 -12.32
C GLY A 431 12.72 -9.95 -11.79
N THR A 432 13.78 -10.56 -12.36
CA THR A 432 15.17 -10.30 -11.92
C THR A 432 16.14 -10.36 -13.09
N VAL A 433 17.25 -9.62 -13.02
CA VAL A 433 18.35 -9.69 -13.99
C VAL A 433 19.66 -9.49 -13.25
N PHE A 434 20.56 -10.47 -13.31
CA PHE A 434 21.88 -10.42 -12.70
C PHE A 434 22.95 -10.84 -13.72
N GLY A 435 24.13 -10.22 -13.68
CA GLY A 435 25.24 -10.70 -14.49
C GLY A 435 26.48 -9.80 -14.53
N GLY A 436 27.62 -10.42 -14.83
CA GLY A 436 28.93 -9.76 -14.83
C GLY A 436 29.56 -9.64 -13.44
N ALA A 437 30.88 -9.43 -13.43
CA ALA A 437 31.67 -9.29 -12.20
C ALA A 437 32.32 -7.90 -12.07
N ALA A 438 32.71 -7.29 -13.19
CA ALA A 438 33.31 -5.96 -13.25
C ALA A 438 33.13 -5.35 -14.64
N GLY A 439 33.12 -4.02 -14.74
CA GLY A 439 32.89 -3.32 -16.02
C GLY A 439 33.99 -3.53 -17.08
N ASN A 440 35.18 -3.95 -16.67
CA ASN A 440 36.32 -4.24 -17.55
C ASN A 440 36.52 -5.75 -17.81
N VAL A 441 35.55 -6.60 -17.46
CA VAL A 441 35.59 -8.04 -17.65
C VAL A 441 34.37 -8.47 -18.47
N VAL A 442 34.59 -9.21 -19.55
CA VAL A 442 33.51 -9.86 -20.30
C VAL A 442 32.79 -10.81 -19.36
N ALA A 443 31.47 -10.64 -19.23
CA ALA A 443 30.67 -11.38 -18.25
C ALA A 443 30.69 -12.89 -18.53
N GLU A 444 31.15 -13.68 -17.57
CA GLU A 444 31.11 -15.15 -17.65
C GLU A 444 29.74 -15.72 -17.28
N LYS A 445 29.01 -15.06 -16.36
CA LYS A 445 27.73 -15.56 -15.86
C LYS A 445 26.68 -14.47 -15.85
N ALA A 446 25.47 -14.83 -16.23
CA ALA A 446 24.28 -14.01 -16.11
C ALA A 446 23.07 -14.91 -15.85
N ASN A 447 22.05 -14.41 -15.14
CA ASN A 447 20.81 -15.13 -14.92
C ASN A 447 19.61 -14.18 -14.79
N SER A 448 18.42 -14.73 -15.01
CA SER A 448 17.15 -14.03 -14.82
C SER A 448 16.05 -15.01 -14.38
N THR A 449 15.15 -14.56 -13.50
CA THR A 449 13.90 -15.25 -13.17
C THR A 449 12.76 -14.60 -13.93
N VAL A 450 11.97 -15.41 -14.64
CA VAL A 450 10.77 -15.00 -15.35
C VAL A 450 9.55 -15.67 -14.71
N ALA A 451 8.55 -14.88 -14.36
CA ALA A 451 7.25 -15.35 -13.92
C ALA A 451 6.23 -15.25 -15.06
N VAL A 452 5.31 -16.21 -15.15
CA VAL A 452 4.33 -16.29 -16.22
C VAL A 452 2.94 -16.43 -15.63
N ARG A 453 2.00 -15.58 -16.08
CA ARG A 453 0.57 -15.75 -15.79
C ARG A 453 -0.12 -16.32 -17.03
N LEU A 454 -0.51 -17.59 -16.96
CA LEU A 454 -1.10 -18.32 -18.08
C LEU A 454 -2.58 -17.95 -18.22
N ALA A 455 -2.98 -17.51 -19.41
CA ALA A 455 -4.38 -17.25 -19.72
C ALA A 455 -5.04 -18.39 -20.53
N GLY A 456 -4.26 -19.37 -20.97
CA GLY A 456 -4.73 -20.54 -21.69
C GLY A 456 -3.67 -21.65 -21.67
N GLY A 457 -4.08 -22.85 -22.11
CA GLY A 457 -3.19 -23.99 -22.25
C GLY A 457 -2.57 -24.48 -20.94
N SER A 458 -1.57 -25.34 -21.09
CA SER A 458 -0.79 -25.92 -19.99
C SER A 458 0.60 -25.28 -19.86
N PRO A 459 1.24 -25.38 -18.68
CA PRO A 459 2.63 -24.97 -18.51
C PRO A 459 3.60 -25.64 -19.49
N PHE A 460 3.32 -26.88 -19.88
CA PHE A 460 4.11 -27.60 -20.89
C PHE A 460 4.01 -26.95 -22.28
N GLU A 461 2.81 -26.49 -22.66
CA GLU A 461 2.63 -25.77 -23.92
C GLU A 461 3.37 -24.44 -23.90
N VAL A 462 3.26 -23.66 -22.82
CA VAL A 462 4.02 -22.41 -22.69
C VAL A 462 5.53 -22.66 -22.75
N GLN A 463 6.04 -23.66 -22.04
CA GLN A 463 7.44 -24.06 -22.12
C GLN A 463 7.85 -24.35 -23.57
N ARG A 464 7.05 -25.13 -24.31
CA ARG A 464 7.32 -25.45 -25.71
C ARG A 464 7.38 -24.19 -26.58
N GLU A 465 6.48 -23.23 -26.37
CA GLU A 465 6.46 -21.98 -27.16
C GLU A 465 7.65 -21.07 -26.82
N VAL A 466 8.06 -21.03 -25.55
CA VAL A 466 9.31 -20.36 -25.11
C VAL A 466 10.53 -21.01 -25.78
N GLU A 467 10.63 -22.34 -25.76
CA GLU A 467 11.73 -23.08 -26.38
C GLU A 467 11.80 -22.86 -27.89
N LYS A 468 10.66 -22.90 -28.60
CA LYS A 468 10.59 -22.55 -30.03
C LYS A 468 11.06 -21.12 -30.31
N ALA A 469 10.59 -20.16 -29.52
CA ALA A 469 10.94 -18.75 -29.70
C ALA A 469 12.44 -18.48 -29.53
N LEU A 470 13.07 -19.23 -28.62
CA LEU A 470 14.49 -19.07 -28.25
C LEU A 470 15.44 -19.98 -29.03
N ALA A 471 14.95 -21.00 -29.73
CA ALA A 471 15.80 -21.95 -30.46
C ALA A 471 16.85 -21.28 -31.38
N PRO A 472 16.52 -20.26 -32.21
CA PRO A 472 17.52 -19.59 -33.04
C PRO A 472 18.59 -18.84 -32.21
N VAL A 473 18.19 -18.25 -31.08
CA VAL A 473 19.10 -17.53 -30.20
C VAL A 473 20.06 -18.50 -29.51
N ILE A 474 19.55 -19.64 -29.06
CA ILE A 474 20.35 -20.68 -28.39
C ILE A 474 21.38 -21.27 -29.36
N GLU A 475 20.98 -21.56 -30.60
CA GLU A 475 21.90 -22.09 -31.63
C GLU A 475 23.07 -21.13 -31.89
N ASP A 476 22.81 -19.83 -32.00
CA ASP A 476 23.85 -18.80 -32.17
C ASP A 476 24.78 -18.69 -30.95
N VAL A 477 24.24 -18.89 -29.75
CA VAL A 477 25.00 -18.87 -28.49
C VAL A 477 25.96 -20.05 -28.41
N GLU A 478 25.48 -21.25 -28.74
CA GLU A 478 26.29 -22.47 -28.73
C GLU A 478 27.44 -22.38 -29.75
N LYS A 479 27.17 -21.84 -30.95
CA LYS A 479 28.21 -21.57 -31.96
C LYS A 479 29.27 -20.59 -31.47
N ALA A 480 28.88 -19.62 -30.64
CA ALA A 480 29.81 -18.67 -30.02
C ALA A 480 30.58 -19.26 -28.83
N GLY A 481 30.26 -20.48 -28.38
CA GLY A 481 30.88 -21.13 -27.23
C GLY A 481 30.28 -20.75 -25.87
N GLY A 482 29.06 -20.21 -25.86
CA GLY A 482 28.27 -20.03 -24.64
C GLY A 482 27.32 -21.21 -24.38
N LYS A 483 26.70 -21.21 -23.20
CA LYS A 483 25.71 -22.22 -22.77
C LYS A 483 24.51 -21.51 -22.14
N VAL A 484 23.31 -21.97 -22.46
CA VAL A 484 22.04 -21.51 -21.86
C VAL A 484 21.36 -22.71 -21.20
N GLU A 485 20.91 -22.55 -19.97
CA GLU A 485 20.16 -23.58 -19.23
C GLU A 485 18.88 -22.97 -18.67
N PHE A 486 17.77 -23.71 -18.79
CA PHE A 486 16.48 -23.32 -18.24
C PHE A 486 16.17 -24.20 -17.03
N GLU A 487 15.79 -23.57 -15.92
CA GLU A 487 15.33 -24.21 -14.71
C GLU A 487 13.86 -23.84 -14.51
N TYR A 488 12.96 -24.71 -14.93
CA TYR A 488 11.52 -24.56 -14.67
C TYR A 488 11.24 -24.98 -13.22
N ARG A 489 10.81 -24.03 -12.38
CA ARG A 489 10.54 -24.28 -10.97
C ARG A 489 9.06 -24.59 -10.80
N ASN A 490 8.78 -25.80 -10.29
CA ASN A 490 7.44 -26.40 -10.21
C ASN A 490 6.78 -26.55 -11.60
N ALA A 491 5.93 -27.56 -11.76
CA ALA A 491 5.24 -27.77 -13.04
C ALA A 491 4.29 -26.62 -13.40
N GLY A 492 3.98 -25.72 -12.45
CA GLY A 492 2.95 -24.70 -12.61
C GLY A 492 1.55 -25.31 -12.77
N TYR A 493 0.58 -24.49 -13.16
CA TYR A 493 -0.77 -24.92 -13.51
C TYR A 493 -1.39 -23.95 -14.54
N GLY A 494 -2.36 -24.44 -15.31
CA GLY A 494 -3.12 -23.63 -16.28
C GLY A 494 -4.19 -22.77 -15.62
N PRO A 495 -4.99 -22.00 -16.37
CA PRO A 495 -6.12 -21.25 -15.81
C PRO A 495 -7.08 -22.14 -15.01
N VAL A 496 -7.67 -21.57 -13.96
CA VAL A 496 -8.58 -22.27 -13.04
C VAL A 496 -9.94 -21.61 -13.09
N ASP A 497 -10.95 -22.35 -13.56
CA ASP A 497 -12.35 -21.94 -13.51
C ASP A 497 -12.96 -22.16 -12.13
N MET A 498 -13.86 -21.26 -11.75
CA MET A 498 -14.52 -21.22 -10.45
C MET A 498 -16.01 -20.93 -10.59
N ASP A 499 -16.75 -21.27 -9.55
CA ASP A 499 -18.18 -21.08 -9.45
C ASP A 499 -18.50 -19.64 -9.01
N CYS A 500 -19.45 -19.03 -9.70
CA CYS A 500 -19.90 -17.66 -9.44
C CYS A 500 -21.42 -17.54 -9.66
N ASP A 501 -22.14 -18.62 -9.35
CA ASP A 501 -23.58 -18.82 -9.60
C ASP A 501 -24.49 -18.30 -8.47
N VAL A 502 -23.91 -17.78 -7.37
CA VAL A 502 -24.66 -17.21 -6.26
C VAL A 502 -25.21 -15.83 -6.62
N LYS A 503 -26.54 -15.68 -6.57
CA LYS A 503 -27.23 -14.45 -6.97
C LYS A 503 -26.86 -13.24 -6.10
N GLY A 504 -26.77 -12.07 -6.73
CA GLY A 504 -26.53 -10.80 -6.04
C GLY A 504 -25.06 -10.52 -5.74
N PHE A 505 -24.16 -11.23 -6.41
CA PHE A 505 -22.73 -10.94 -6.46
C PHE A 505 -22.33 -10.59 -7.88
N ASP A 506 -21.44 -9.63 -8.03
CA ASP A 506 -20.74 -9.42 -9.29
C ASP A 506 -19.69 -10.52 -9.47
N CYS A 507 -19.46 -10.90 -10.72
CA CYS A 507 -18.51 -11.95 -11.08
C CYS A 507 -17.37 -11.35 -11.90
N ILE A 508 -16.14 -11.57 -11.45
CA ILE A 508 -14.92 -11.09 -12.11
C ILE A 508 -13.97 -12.24 -12.44
N THR A 509 -12.96 -11.98 -13.26
CA THR A 509 -11.78 -12.82 -13.38
C THR A 509 -10.60 -12.10 -12.76
N VAL A 510 -9.61 -12.85 -12.25
CA VAL A 510 -8.40 -12.27 -11.68
C VAL A 510 -7.14 -12.81 -12.33
N ASN A 511 -6.05 -12.03 -12.25
CA ASN A 511 -4.80 -12.31 -12.95
C ASN A 511 -3.72 -12.98 -12.09
N TYR A 512 -3.94 -13.08 -10.78
CA TYR A 512 -3.05 -13.75 -9.84
C TYR A 512 -3.43 -15.23 -9.67
N GLY A 513 -2.56 -15.99 -9.01
CA GLY A 513 -2.82 -17.39 -8.68
C GLY A 513 -3.24 -17.50 -7.23
N THR A 514 -3.87 -18.61 -6.86
CA THR A 514 -4.31 -18.90 -5.48
C THR A 514 -3.99 -20.35 -5.12
N ASP A 515 -4.35 -20.76 -3.90
CA ASP A 515 -4.28 -22.15 -3.44
C ASP A 515 -5.39 -23.08 -3.98
N VAL A 516 -6.43 -22.53 -4.62
CA VAL A 516 -7.58 -23.28 -5.16
C VAL A 516 -7.21 -24.54 -5.97
N PRO A 517 -6.29 -24.49 -6.96
CA PRO A 517 -5.93 -25.67 -7.75
C PRO A 517 -5.25 -26.80 -6.95
N TRP A 518 -4.78 -26.54 -5.74
CA TRP A 518 -4.06 -27.54 -4.94
C TRP A 518 -4.99 -28.42 -4.11
N LEU A 519 -6.24 -28.01 -3.88
CA LEU A 519 -7.21 -28.83 -3.17
C LEU A 519 -7.86 -29.86 -4.11
N LYS A 520 -7.60 -31.13 -3.83
CA LYS A 520 -8.20 -32.27 -4.52
C LYS A 520 -9.64 -32.49 -4.08
N GLY A 521 -10.43 -33.03 -5.01
CA GLY A 521 -11.83 -33.36 -4.81
C GLY A 521 -12.68 -32.74 -5.92
N ASP A 522 -13.89 -33.27 -6.08
CA ASP A 522 -14.91 -32.68 -6.93
C ASP A 522 -15.85 -31.87 -6.03
N HIS A 523 -15.72 -30.56 -6.08
CA HIS A 523 -16.42 -29.61 -5.22
C HIS A 523 -16.59 -28.30 -5.96
N LYS A 524 -17.66 -27.56 -5.64
CA LYS A 524 -17.77 -26.16 -6.08
C LYS A 524 -16.68 -25.31 -5.47
N ARG A 525 -16.11 -24.40 -6.25
CA ARG A 525 -14.99 -23.54 -5.87
C ARG A 525 -15.46 -22.10 -5.90
N TYR A 526 -15.68 -21.52 -4.74
CA TYR A 526 -15.98 -20.10 -4.62
C TYR A 526 -14.74 -19.38 -4.11
N LEU A 527 -14.42 -18.25 -4.73
CA LEU A 527 -13.34 -17.37 -4.30
C LEU A 527 -13.89 -15.96 -4.12
N TYR A 528 -13.76 -15.45 -2.90
CA TYR A 528 -14.35 -14.19 -2.47
C TYR A 528 -13.57 -13.63 -1.29
N GLY A 529 -13.41 -12.31 -1.21
CA GLY A 529 -12.98 -11.64 0.00
C GLY A 529 -12.92 -10.11 -0.15
N PRO A 530 -12.75 -9.40 0.97
CA PRO A 530 -12.76 -7.94 0.98
C PRO A 530 -11.42 -7.37 0.52
N GLY A 531 -11.45 -6.13 0.06
CA GLY A 531 -10.25 -5.38 -0.33
C GLY A 531 -9.73 -5.76 -1.72
N SER A 532 -8.81 -4.94 -2.23
CA SER A 532 -8.31 -5.04 -3.60
C SER A 532 -6.91 -5.62 -3.64
N ILE A 533 -6.67 -6.58 -4.53
CA ILE A 533 -5.31 -7.10 -4.78
C ILE A 533 -4.32 -5.99 -5.21
N PHE A 534 -4.81 -4.85 -5.72
CA PHE A 534 -3.94 -3.76 -6.19
C PHE A 534 -3.16 -3.07 -5.07
N VAL A 535 -3.59 -3.19 -3.82
CA VAL A 535 -2.85 -2.69 -2.65
C VAL A 535 -2.05 -3.79 -1.94
N ALA A 536 -2.28 -5.06 -2.27
CA ALA A 536 -1.52 -6.18 -1.76
C ALA A 536 -0.04 -6.10 -2.18
N HIS A 537 0.85 -6.67 -1.38
CA HIS A 537 2.31 -6.68 -1.57
C HIS A 537 2.97 -5.28 -1.67
N SER A 538 2.21 -4.22 -1.37
CA SER A 538 2.70 -2.84 -1.38
C SER A 538 3.03 -2.36 0.04
N ALA A 539 3.64 -1.18 0.16
CA ALA A 539 3.87 -0.50 1.44
C ALA A 539 2.59 0.18 1.99
N HIS A 540 1.52 0.23 1.20
CA HIS A 540 0.28 0.94 1.50
C HIS A 540 -0.92 -0.03 1.55
N GLU A 541 -0.67 -1.29 1.89
CA GLU A 541 -1.74 -2.28 2.07
C GLU A 541 -2.74 -1.78 3.12
N ALA A 542 -3.98 -1.58 2.67
CA ALA A 542 -5.04 -0.99 3.46
C ALA A 542 -6.41 -1.44 2.97
N ILE A 543 -7.36 -1.53 3.91
CA ILE A 543 -8.73 -1.96 3.64
C ILE A 543 -9.72 -1.06 4.37
N ALA A 544 -10.84 -0.74 3.73
CA ALA A 544 -11.91 0.01 4.38
C ALA A 544 -12.66 -0.90 5.37
N VAL A 545 -13.05 -0.35 6.53
CA VAL A 545 -13.86 -1.08 7.51
C VAL A 545 -15.19 -1.53 6.90
N ARG A 546 -15.78 -0.69 6.04
CA ARG A 546 -17.02 -1.03 5.34
C ARG A 546 -16.90 -2.27 4.43
N ASP A 547 -15.78 -2.44 3.75
CA ASP A 547 -15.53 -3.60 2.88
C ASP A 547 -15.41 -4.89 3.72
N LEU A 548 -14.75 -4.78 4.88
CA LEU A 548 -14.64 -5.84 5.87
C LEU A 548 -16.03 -6.22 6.44
N GLU A 549 -16.85 -5.25 6.80
CA GLU A 549 -18.21 -5.48 7.30
C GLU A 549 -19.09 -6.18 6.25
N GLN A 550 -19.03 -5.70 5.00
CA GLN A 550 -19.77 -6.31 3.89
C GLN A 550 -19.33 -7.75 3.66
N ALA A 551 -18.02 -8.06 3.78
CA ALA A 551 -17.53 -9.42 3.64
C ALA A 551 -18.10 -10.38 4.68
N VAL A 552 -18.34 -9.94 5.93
CA VAL A 552 -18.99 -10.80 6.92
C VAL A 552 -20.40 -11.18 6.46
N LEU A 553 -21.21 -10.21 6.03
CA LEU A 553 -22.57 -10.46 5.54
C LEU A 553 -22.58 -11.35 4.28
N ASP A 554 -21.63 -11.11 3.38
CA ASP A 554 -21.51 -11.86 2.15
C ASP A 554 -21.06 -13.29 2.40
N TYR A 555 -20.10 -13.54 3.29
CA TYR A 555 -19.74 -14.90 3.70
C TYR A 555 -20.91 -15.62 4.36
N GLN A 556 -21.72 -14.95 5.19
CA GLN A 556 -22.92 -15.56 5.76
C GLN A 556 -23.86 -16.06 4.66
N LYS A 557 -24.09 -15.23 3.64
CA LYS A 557 -24.92 -15.59 2.49
C LYS A 557 -24.31 -16.72 1.67
N LEU A 558 -23.01 -16.66 1.35
CA LEU A 558 -22.30 -17.68 0.58
C LEU A 558 -22.31 -19.03 1.30
N ILE A 559 -22.09 -19.05 2.62
CA ILE A 559 -22.15 -20.27 3.44
C ILE A 559 -23.54 -20.91 3.34
N LEU A 560 -24.60 -20.11 3.53
CA LEU A 560 -25.97 -20.62 3.50
C LEU A 560 -26.39 -21.10 2.09
N GLU A 561 -25.96 -20.42 1.02
CA GLU A 561 -26.27 -20.86 -0.35
C GLU A 561 -25.48 -22.12 -0.73
N ALA A 562 -24.21 -22.21 -0.35
CA ALA A 562 -23.36 -23.38 -0.62
C ALA A 562 -23.86 -24.67 0.06
N LEU A 563 -24.70 -24.58 1.09
CA LEU A 563 -25.27 -25.70 1.83
C LEU A 563 -26.70 -26.08 1.40
N LYS A 564 -27.33 -25.34 0.47
CA LYS A 564 -28.67 -25.67 -0.05
C LYS A 564 -28.68 -26.78 -1.09
N GLU A 565 -27.51 -27.12 -1.62
CA GLU A 565 -27.29 -28.20 -2.59
C GLU A 565 -26.79 -29.47 -1.91
#